data_AF-A0A2D9B6S1-F1
#
_entry.id   AF-A0A2D9B6S1-F1
#
_cell.length_a   1.000
_cell.length_b   1.000
_cell.length_c   1.000
_cell.angle_alpha   90.00
_cell.angle_beta   90.00
_cell.angle_gamma   90.00
#
_symmetry.space_group_name_H-M   'P 1'
#
loop_
_entity.id
_entity.type
_entity.pdbx_description
1 polymer ?
#
loop_
_entity_poly.entity_id
_entity_poly.type
_entity_poly.pdbx_seq_one_letter_code
_entity_poly.pdbx_strand_id
1 'polypeptide(L)'
;MGKKPTKFSFKKHAPTGRYRSFENSYWDIKIKGRQVGNIWEKDYGTYFRIGLMVKKGDGFKFIYLKAKPKTIEKAKDFLNRNFDRILERYDLHYQPKE
;
A
#
# COMPACT_ATOMS: atom_id res chain seq x y z
N MET A 1 -13.26 22.88 6.40
CA MET A 1 -12.73 21.68 7.10
C MET A 1 -12.85 20.47 6.18
N GLY A 2 -11.73 19.86 5.77
CA GLY A 2 -11.77 18.64 4.93
C GLY A 2 -12.18 17.41 5.75
N LYS A 3 -13.07 16.57 5.22
CA LYS A 3 -13.50 15.31 5.88
C LYS A 3 -12.28 14.43 6.20
N LYS A 4 -12.27 13.83 7.41
CA LYS A 4 -11.27 12.81 7.75
C LYS A 4 -11.47 11.60 6.80
N PRO A 5 -10.39 11.03 6.26
CA PRO A 5 -10.46 9.87 5.38
C PRO A 5 -10.93 8.68 6.21
N THR A 6 -11.88 7.92 5.68
CA THR A 6 -12.50 6.77 6.38
C THR A 6 -12.07 5.42 5.79
N LYS A 7 -11.26 5.44 4.72
CA LYS A 7 -10.74 4.23 4.06
C LYS A 7 -9.50 4.56 3.23
N PHE A 8 -8.72 3.53 2.92
CA PHE A 8 -7.70 3.60 1.88
C PHE A 8 -8.37 3.63 0.50
N SER A 9 -7.74 4.34 -0.43
CA SER A 9 -8.00 4.21 -1.86
C SER A 9 -6.80 3.58 -2.57
N PHE A 10 -7.04 3.01 -3.75
CA PHE A 10 -6.02 2.24 -4.46
C PHE A 10 -5.91 2.70 -5.91
N LYS A 11 -4.69 2.88 -6.40
CA LYS A 11 -4.42 3.14 -7.82
C LYS A 11 -3.56 2.02 -8.39
N LYS A 12 -4.07 1.30 -9.40
CA LYS A 12 -3.30 0.28 -10.12
C LYS A 12 -2.27 0.96 -11.01
N HIS A 13 -1.08 0.40 -11.05
CA HIS A 13 -0.05 0.66 -12.04
C HIS A 13 0.22 -0.66 -12.76
N ALA A 14 -0.15 -0.69 -14.03
CA ALA A 14 0.20 -1.78 -14.91
C ALA A 14 1.60 -1.50 -15.49
N PRO A 15 2.45 -2.53 -15.67
CA PRO A 15 3.70 -2.37 -16.37
C PRO A 15 3.47 -1.84 -17.78
N THR A 16 4.26 -0.86 -18.19
CA THR A 16 4.23 -0.29 -19.54
C THR A 16 5.63 -0.37 -20.15
N GLY A 17 5.71 -0.58 -21.46
CA GLY A 17 6.99 -0.63 -22.18
C GLY A 17 7.47 -2.03 -22.58
N ARG A 18 8.72 -2.08 -23.07
CA ARG A 18 9.29 -3.24 -23.78
C ARG A 18 9.44 -4.48 -22.90
N TYR A 19 9.60 -4.31 -21.59
CA TYR A 19 9.81 -5.40 -20.62
C TYR A 19 8.59 -5.68 -19.75
N ARG A 20 7.40 -5.21 -20.14
CA ARG A 20 6.15 -5.37 -19.37
C ARG A 20 5.81 -6.81 -18.95
N SER A 21 6.31 -7.82 -19.68
CA SER A 21 6.10 -9.24 -19.36
C SER A 21 6.95 -9.75 -18.19
N PHE A 22 7.97 -8.98 -17.79
CA PHE A 22 8.87 -9.30 -16.68
C PHE A 22 8.58 -8.49 -15.42
N GLU A 23 7.67 -7.52 -15.50
CA GLU A 23 7.29 -6.64 -14.41
C GLU A 23 5.90 -7.00 -13.90
N ASN A 24 5.71 -6.91 -12.58
CA ASN A 24 4.40 -7.16 -11.98
C ASN A 24 3.62 -5.85 -11.83
N SER A 25 2.30 -5.93 -11.95
CA SER A 25 1.44 -4.82 -11.53
C SER A 25 1.63 -4.55 -10.05
N TYR A 26 1.52 -3.27 -9.67
CA TYR A 26 1.44 -2.87 -8.27
C TYR A 26 0.29 -1.89 -8.07
N TRP A 27 -0.11 -1.70 -6.81
CA TRP A 27 -1.18 -0.79 -6.45
C TRP A 27 -0.67 0.18 -5.40
N ASP A 28 -0.79 1.48 -5.64
CA ASP A 28 -0.60 2.49 -4.60
C ASP A 28 -1.68 2.32 -3.54
N ILE A 29 -1.30 2.46 -2.28
CA ILE A 29 -2.19 2.63 -1.14
C ILE A 29 -2.24 4.13 -0.85
N LYS A 30 -3.43 4.71 -0.84
CA LYS A 30 -3.61 6.17 -0.74
C LYS A 30 -4.54 6.57 0.39
N ILE A 31 -4.21 7.71 1.01
CA ILE A 31 -5.04 8.44 1.96
C ILE A 31 -5.14 9.88 1.46
N LYS A 32 -6.36 10.42 1.35
CA LYS A 32 -6.62 11.76 0.80
C LYS A 32 -5.92 12.01 -0.55
N GLY A 33 -5.85 10.98 -1.40
CA GLY A 33 -5.19 11.05 -2.71
C GLY A 33 -3.65 11.01 -2.69
N ARG A 34 -3.02 10.98 -1.51
CA ARG A 34 -1.56 10.88 -1.35
C ARG A 34 -1.15 9.44 -1.04
N GLN A 35 -0.06 8.99 -1.66
CA GLN A 35 0.46 7.63 -1.49
C GLN A 35 1.09 7.47 -0.11
N VAL A 36 0.77 6.37 0.55
CA VAL A 36 1.28 5.99 1.89
C VAL A 36 1.86 4.58 1.89
N GLY A 37 1.95 3.93 0.72
CA GLY A 37 2.41 2.55 0.60
C GLY A 37 2.02 1.93 -0.73
N ASN A 38 2.33 0.64 -0.89
CA ASN A 38 2.01 -0.12 -2.09
C ASN A 38 1.64 -1.57 -1.77
N ILE A 39 0.93 -2.21 -2.70
CA ILE A 39 0.64 -3.64 -2.76
C ILE A 39 1.27 -4.19 -4.04
N TRP A 40 1.98 -5.30 -3.97
CA TRP A 40 2.52 -5.97 -5.15
C TRP A 40 2.56 -7.48 -4.98
N GLU A 41 2.55 -8.20 -6.10
CA GLU A 41 2.68 -9.65 -6.13
C GLU A 41 4.07 -10.09 -5.69
N LYS A 42 4.13 -11.14 -4.89
CA LYS A 42 5.37 -11.70 -4.38
C LYS A 42 5.37 -13.22 -4.55
N ASP A 43 6.58 -13.77 -4.66
CA ASP A 43 6.85 -15.20 -4.77
C ASP A 43 6.05 -15.83 -5.93
N TYR A 44 6.27 -15.30 -7.15
CA TYR A 44 5.62 -15.71 -8.39
C TYR A 44 4.08 -15.74 -8.32
N GLY A 45 3.47 -14.75 -7.67
CA GLY A 45 2.01 -14.62 -7.56
C GLY A 45 1.39 -15.42 -6.41
N THR A 46 2.19 -16.03 -5.52
CA THR A 46 1.69 -16.82 -4.39
C THR A 46 0.87 -15.95 -3.41
N TYR A 47 1.28 -14.70 -3.18
CA TYR A 47 0.53 -13.74 -2.37
C TYR A 47 0.86 -12.29 -2.74
N PHE A 48 0.06 -11.38 -2.20
CA PHE A 48 0.26 -9.94 -2.31
C PHE A 48 0.93 -9.41 -1.05
N ARG A 49 2.11 -8.81 -1.19
CA ARG A 49 2.80 -8.12 -0.10
C ARG A 49 2.24 -6.71 0.05
N ILE A 50 1.95 -6.33 1.28
CA ILE A 50 1.47 -4.98 1.63
C ILE A 50 2.61 -4.27 2.36
N GLY A 51 3.02 -3.11 1.86
CA GLY A 51 3.94 -2.25 2.57
C GLY A 51 3.44 -0.82 2.71
N LEU A 52 3.79 -0.21 3.83
CA LEU A 52 3.35 1.11 4.25
C LEU A 52 4.57 1.97 4.60
N MET A 53 4.52 3.24 4.23
CA MET A 53 5.49 4.24 4.67
C MET A 53 5.08 4.78 6.03
N VAL A 54 5.97 4.67 7.00
CA VAL A 54 5.73 5.13 8.37
C VAL A 54 6.86 6.05 8.82
N LYS A 55 6.55 7.02 9.67
CA LYS A 55 7.54 7.78 10.40
C LYS A 55 8.11 6.89 11.52
N LYS A 56 9.43 6.85 11.64
CA LYS A 56 10.13 6.14 12.72
C LYS A 56 11.34 6.95 13.16
N GLY A 57 11.28 7.49 14.37
CA GLY A 57 12.26 8.48 14.83
C GLY A 57 12.25 9.71 13.94
N ASP A 58 13.43 10.16 13.53
CA ASP A 58 13.62 11.34 12.65
C ASP A 58 13.44 11.03 11.15
N GLY A 59 13.22 9.75 10.80
CA GLY A 59 13.17 9.30 9.41
C GLY A 59 11.85 8.64 9.01
N PHE A 60 11.79 8.28 7.72
CA PHE A 60 10.71 7.49 7.15
C PHE A 60 11.21 6.08 6.83
N LYS A 61 10.37 5.09 7.09
CA LYS A 61 10.69 3.69 6.82
C LYS A 61 9.53 3.00 6.15
N PHE A 62 9.84 2.15 5.18
CA PHE A 62 8.88 1.20 4.64
C PHE A 62 8.77 -0.02 5.56
N ILE A 63 7.58 -0.29 6.07
CA ILE A 63 7.27 -1.51 6.83
C ILE A 63 6.42 -2.44 5.98
N TYR A 64 6.57 -3.74 6.22
CA TYR A 64 5.76 -4.76 5.58
C TYR A 64 4.79 -5.36 6.60
N LEU A 65 3.51 -5.40 6.24
CA LEU A 65 2.53 -6.08 7.07
C LEU A 65 2.72 -7.59 6.97
N LYS A 66 2.52 -8.30 8.09
CA LYS A 66 2.68 -9.77 8.14
C LYS A 66 1.60 -10.51 7.33
N ALA A 67 0.49 -9.85 7.01
CA ALA A 67 -0.59 -10.43 6.23
C ALA A 67 -0.10 -10.83 4.83
N LYS A 68 -0.45 -12.05 4.41
CA LYS A 68 -0.13 -12.61 3.08
C LYS A 68 -1.42 -12.95 2.32
N PRO A 69 -2.23 -11.95 1.93
CA PRO A 69 -3.45 -12.17 1.16
C PRO A 69 -3.14 -12.82 -0.19
N LYS A 70 -3.93 -13.83 -0.56
CA LYS A 70 -3.76 -14.57 -1.83
C LYS A 70 -4.29 -13.83 -3.06
N THR A 71 -5.09 -12.78 -2.88
CA THR A 71 -5.63 -11.95 -3.98
C THR A 71 -5.53 -10.48 -3.64
N ILE A 72 -5.54 -9.63 -4.66
CA ILE A 72 -5.52 -8.17 -4.48
C ILE A 72 -6.77 -7.67 -3.75
N GLU A 73 -7.94 -8.28 -3.97
CA GLU A 73 -9.19 -7.98 -3.27
C GLU A 73 -9.04 -8.24 -1.77
N LYS A 74 -8.48 -9.41 -1.40
CA LYS A 74 -8.22 -9.74 0.01
C LYS A 74 -7.22 -8.78 0.65
N ALA A 75 -6.25 -8.27 -0.10
CA ALA A 75 -5.31 -7.27 0.39
C ALA A 75 -5.98 -5.91 0.67
N LYS A 76 -6.81 -5.44 -0.27
CA LYS A 76 -7.58 -4.20 -0.14
C LYS A 76 -8.58 -4.29 1.02
N ASP A 77 -9.27 -5.42 1.12
CA ASP A 77 -10.20 -5.70 2.21
C ASP A 77 -9.50 -5.71 3.56
N PHE A 78 -8.34 -6.39 3.67
CA PHE A 78 -7.55 -6.41 4.89
C PHE A 78 -7.19 -4.98 5.35
N LEU A 79 -6.72 -4.14 4.43
CA LEU A 79 -6.37 -2.75 4.72
C LEU A 79 -7.57 -1.93 5.20
N ASN A 80 -8.70 -2.02 4.50
CA ASN A 80 -9.88 -1.22 4.85
C ASN A 80 -10.60 -1.72 6.10
N ARG A 81 -10.66 -3.04 6.35
CA ARG A 81 -11.23 -3.60 7.59
C ARG A 81 -10.39 -3.23 8.82
N ASN A 82 -9.09 -2.98 8.63
CA ASN A 82 -8.17 -2.59 9.70
C ASN A 82 -7.75 -1.13 9.61
N PHE A 83 -8.50 -0.28 8.89
CA PHE A 83 -8.11 1.11 8.61
C PHE A 83 -7.75 1.88 9.88
N ASP A 84 -8.67 1.96 10.83
CA ASP A 84 -8.46 2.71 12.08
C ASP A 84 -7.31 2.13 12.91
N ARG A 85 -7.24 0.80 13.02
CA ARG A 85 -6.17 0.09 13.75
C ARG A 85 -4.79 0.33 13.13
N ILE A 86 -4.71 0.44 11.81
CA ILE A 86 -3.45 0.73 11.11
C ILE A 86 -3.03 2.17 11.37
N LEU A 87 -3.95 3.13 11.34
CA LEU A 87 -3.67 4.53 11.64
C LEU A 87 -3.27 4.76 13.10
N GLU A 88 -3.86 4.03 14.02
CA GLU A 88 -3.52 4.09 15.44
C GLU A 88 -2.15 3.47 15.72
N ARG A 89 -1.85 2.33 15.09
CA ARG A 89 -0.60 1.60 15.31
C ARG A 89 0.61 2.23 14.63
N TYR A 90 0.41 2.89 13.50
CA TYR A 90 1.48 3.38 12.65
C TYR A 90 1.28 4.84 12.30
N ASP A 91 2.30 5.66 12.55
CA ASP A 91 2.36 7.04 12.07
C ASP A 91 2.62 7.04 10.55
N LEU A 92 1.56 6.86 9.76
CA LEU A 92 1.65 6.77 8.31
C LEU A 92 2.13 8.09 7.71
N HIS A 93 3.15 8.02 6.86
CA HIS A 93 3.66 9.17 6.15
C HIS A 93 3.39 9.10 4.66
N TYR A 94 3.27 10.27 4.03
CA TYR A 94 3.16 10.34 2.58
C TYR A 94 4.51 10.01 1.96
N GLN A 95 4.49 9.16 0.94
CA GLN A 95 5.68 8.91 0.15
C GLN A 95 6.04 10.22 -0.58
N PRO A 96 7.31 10.69 -0.49
CA PRO A 96 7.75 11.84 -1.25
C PRO A 96 7.52 11.56 -2.74
N LYS A 97 7.02 12.57 -3.46
CA LYS A 97 7.00 12.50 -4.92
C LYS A 97 8.42 12.78 -5.37
N GLU A 98 9.01 11.85 -6.10
CA GLU A 98 10.19 12.11 -6.93
C GLU A 98 9.86 13.16 -8.01
#